data_AF-A0A395RWK7-F1
#
_entry.id   AF-A0A395RWK7-F1
#
_cell.length_a   1.000
_cell.length_b   1.000
_cell.length_c   1.000
_cell.angle_alpha   90.00
_cell.angle_beta   90.00
_cell.angle_gamma   90.00
#
_symmetry.space_group_name_H-M   'P 1'
#
loop_
_entity.id
_entity.type
_entity.pdbx_description
1 polymer ?
#
loop_
_entity_poly.entity_id
_entity_poly.type
_entity_poly.pdbx_seq_one_letter_code
_entity_poly.pdbx_strand_id
1 'polypeptide(L)'
;MAPPWLEKFIVRNDATSDNRTSCQEPVLTLHYSTKAEHERILNVAEESLPPYVIKRKAKLGGIYGDECQVFSTANGGRQVASIDFHTFPPRIEIDFLEDGRKIKIKTYKALREYEAPGFLGPLHWKATGMVAYGKASWELRSDTDLVLQVSVDDSHANGVIKLYKDKLDDRVTEELLVVGMSQIEEYKRMIRLDPPLFQADRPGKVNVEA
;
A
#
# COMPACT_ATOMS: atom_id res chain seq x y z
N MET A 1 -10.84 16.42 13.27
CA MET A 1 -9.71 16.96 12.48
C MET A 1 -8.92 15.75 11.99
N ALA A 2 -8.56 15.68 10.70
CA ALA A 2 -7.80 14.53 10.17
C ALA A 2 -6.38 14.51 10.73
N PRO A 3 -5.79 13.35 11.06
CA PRO A 3 -4.40 13.27 11.48
C PRO A 3 -3.44 13.76 10.38
N PRO A 4 -2.30 14.43 10.71
CA PRO A 4 -1.35 14.93 9.71
C PRO A 4 -0.77 13.85 8.79
N TRP A 5 -0.71 12.59 9.23
CA TRP A 5 -0.29 11.48 8.37
C TRP A 5 -1.31 11.16 7.28
N LEU A 6 -2.60 11.42 7.53
CA LEU A 6 -3.67 11.18 6.57
C LEU A 6 -3.53 12.12 5.37
N GLU A 7 -3.06 13.35 5.57
CA GLU A 7 -2.76 14.30 4.49
C GLU A 7 -1.75 13.74 3.47
N LYS A 8 -0.84 12.85 3.89
CA LYS A 8 0.12 12.22 2.98
C LYS A 8 -0.56 11.29 1.99
N PHE A 9 -1.71 10.73 2.34
CA PHE A 9 -2.48 9.83 1.50
C PHE A 9 -3.67 10.52 0.84
N ILE A 10 -4.13 11.67 1.34
CA ILE A 10 -5.11 12.52 0.65
C ILE A 10 -4.37 13.27 -0.46
N VAL A 11 -4.25 12.63 -1.62
CA VAL A 11 -3.87 13.33 -2.86
C VAL A 11 -5.02 14.29 -3.16
N ARG A 12 -4.77 15.61 -3.08
CA ARG A 12 -5.79 16.69 -3.26
C ARG A 12 -6.26 16.83 -4.72
N ASN A 13 -6.53 15.73 -5.40
CA ASN A 13 -7.19 15.68 -6.69
C ASN A 13 -8.46 14.87 -6.44
N ASP A 14 -9.60 15.56 -6.28
CA ASP A 14 -10.95 15.06 -5.98
C ASP A 14 -11.03 13.58 -5.56
N ALA A 15 -11.21 13.33 -4.26
CA ALA A 15 -11.39 11.99 -3.68
C ALA A 15 -12.66 11.26 -4.17
N THR A 16 -13.37 11.84 -5.15
CA THR A 16 -14.49 11.24 -5.85
C THR A 16 -13.96 10.12 -6.74
N SER A 17 -14.45 8.91 -6.52
CA SER A 17 -14.30 7.80 -7.48
C SER A 17 -14.85 8.26 -8.83
N ASP A 18 -14.03 8.21 -9.88
CA ASP A 18 -14.50 8.57 -11.21
C ASP A 18 -15.60 7.59 -11.62
N ASN A 19 -16.78 8.08 -12.04
CA ASN A 19 -17.90 7.23 -12.48
C ASN A 19 -17.52 6.25 -13.60
N ARG A 20 -16.38 6.46 -14.29
CA ARG A 20 -15.78 5.52 -15.25
C ARG A 20 -15.36 4.19 -14.62
N THR A 21 -15.09 4.15 -13.31
CA THR A 21 -14.72 2.94 -12.57
C THR A 21 -15.88 1.96 -12.41
N SER A 22 -17.14 2.42 -12.52
CA SER A 22 -18.33 1.58 -12.24
C SER A 22 -18.62 0.47 -13.28
N CYS A 23 -17.91 0.44 -14.42
CA CYS A 23 -18.17 -0.51 -15.50
C CYS A 23 -17.00 -1.45 -15.86
N GLN A 24 -15.82 -1.31 -15.26
CA GLN A 24 -14.69 -2.21 -15.56
C GLN A 24 -14.59 -3.31 -14.50
N GLU A 25 -14.69 -4.56 -14.94
CA GLU A 25 -14.35 -5.71 -14.09
C GLU A 25 -12.83 -5.86 -14.02
N PRO A 26 -12.28 -6.18 -12.83
CA PRO A 26 -10.85 -6.41 -12.70
C PRO A 26 -10.44 -7.71 -13.40
N VAL A 27 -9.32 -7.67 -14.10
CA VAL A 27 -8.69 -8.84 -14.74
C VAL A 27 -8.14 -9.81 -13.70
N LEU A 28 -7.65 -9.29 -12.58
CA LEU A 28 -7.12 -10.09 -11.47
C LEU A 28 -7.50 -9.43 -10.14
N THR A 29 -7.94 -10.25 -9.18
CA THR A 29 -8.24 -9.82 -7.81
C THR A 29 -7.45 -10.67 -6.83
N LEU A 30 -6.66 -10.02 -5.97
CA LEU A 30 -5.92 -10.68 -4.91
C LEU A 30 -6.33 -10.15 -3.54
N HIS A 31 -6.49 -11.08 -2.61
CA HIS A 31 -6.80 -10.85 -1.21
C HIS A 31 -5.52 -10.82 -0.40
N TYR A 32 -5.23 -9.65 0.16
CA TYR A 32 -4.16 -9.47 1.12
C TYR A 32 -4.72 -9.84 2.50
N SER A 33 -4.00 -10.66 3.27
CA SER A 33 -4.37 -10.98 4.64
C SER A 33 -3.17 -11.07 5.59
N THR A 34 -3.43 -10.79 6.87
CA THR A 34 -2.44 -10.83 7.94
C THR A 34 -2.45 -12.18 8.63
N LYS A 35 -1.39 -12.97 8.47
CA LYS A 35 -1.30 -14.35 9.01
C LYS A 35 -0.60 -14.42 10.36
N ALA A 36 0.45 -13.65 10.54
CA ALA A 36 1.18 -13.50 11.81
C ALA A 36 1.64 -12.05 11.95
N GLU A 37 2.23 -11.65 13.08
CA GLU A 37 2.66 -10.26 13.29
C GLU A 37 3.55 -9.72 12.15
N HIS A 38 4.48 -10.55 11.65
CA HIS A 38 5.44 -10.18 10.61
C HIS A 38 5.24 -10.91 9.28
N GLU A 39 4.17 -11.68 9.11
CA GLU A 39 3.90 -12.43 7.88
C GLU A 39 2.53 -12.07 7.31
N ARG A 40 2.49 -11.83 6.00
CA ARG A 40 1.27 -11.56 5.22
C ARG A 40 1.26 -12.45 4.01
N ILE A 41 0.07 -12.72 3.51
CA ILE A 41 -0.12 -13.49 2.29
C ILE A 41 -1.01 -12.70 1.33
N LEU A 42 -0.73 -12.82 0.04
CA LEU A 42 -1.56 -12.28 -1.02
C LEU A 42 -2.04 -13.45 -1.87
N ASN A 43 -3.37 -13.61 -2.02
CA ASN A 43 -3.99 -14.77 -2.66
C ASN A 43 -5.01 -14.41 -3.73
N VAL A 44 -4.98 -15.13 -4.86
CA VAL A 44 -6.12 -15.14 -5.78
C VAL A 44 -7.25 -15.92 -5.12
N ALA A 45 -8.49 -15.43 -5.23
CA ALA A 45 -9.65 -16.19 -4.77
C ALA A 45 -9.66 -17.57 -5.46
N GLU A 46 -9.97 -18.63 -4.72
CA GLU A 46 -10.08 -20.02 -5.21
C GLU A 46 -8.75 -20.77 -5.43
N GLU A 47 -7.58 -20.13 -5.24
CA GLU A 47 -6.30 -20.84 -5.23
C GLU A 47 -5.99 -21.50 -3.88
N SER A 48 -5.40 -22.70 -3.92
CA SER A 48 -5.07 -23.50 -2.72
C SER A 48 -3.78 -23.05 -2.02
N LEU A 49 -2.88 -22.37 -2.74
CA LEU A 49 -1.61 -21.88 -2.23
C LEU A 49 -1.51 -20.36 -2.41
N PRO A 50 -0.87 -19.65 -1.47
CA PRO A 50 -0.72 -18.20 -1.57
C PRO A 50 0.29 -17.85 -2.66
N PRO A 51 -0.03 -17.12 -3.74
CA PRO A 51 0.92 -16.71 -4.77
C PRO A 51 2.06 -15.86 -4.22
N TYR A 52 1.82 -15.04 -3.19
CA TYR A 52 2.89 -14.29 -2.52
C TYR A 52 2.84 -14.37 -0.99
N VAL A 53 4.04 -14.38 -0.41
CA VAL A 53 4.27 -14.23 1.03
C VAL A 53 5.12 -12.99 1.27
N ILE A 54 4.68 -12.12 2.16
CA ILE A 54 5.39 -10.89 2.53
C ILE A 54 5.87 -11.03 3.96
N LYS A 55 7.17 -10.87 4.18
CA LYS A 55 7.80 -10.93 5.50
C LYS A 55 8.33 -9.55 5.89
N ARG A 56 7.79 -8.98 6.96
CA ARG A 56 8.24 -7.70 7.51
C ARG A 56 9.47 -7.88 8.39
N LYS A 57 10.44 -6.99 8.24
CA LYS A 57 11.63 -6.85 9.08
C LYS A 57 11.73 -5.39 9.53
N ALA A 58 11.77 -5.16 10.84
CA ALA A 58 12.04 -3.83 11.37
C ALA A 58 13.53 -3.49 11.21
N LYS A 59 13.86 -2.33 10.62
CA LYS A 59 15.24 -1.85 10.53
C LYS A 59 15.57 -1.00 11.76
N LEU A 60 16.58 -1.42 12.53
CA LEU A 60 17.08 -0.69 13.71
C LEU A 60 15.95 -0.24 14.66
N GLY A 61 15.06 -1.18 15.03
CA GLY A 61 13.94 -0.90 15.94
C GLY A 61 12.81 -0.03 15.37
N GLY A 62 12.75 0.17 14.04
CA GLY A 62 11.71 0.97 13.37
C GLY A 62 12.07 2.45 13.20
N ILE A 63 13.20 2.90 13.77
CA ILE A 63 13.63 4.31 13.75
C ILE A 63 14.01 4.76 12.33
N TYR A 64 14.75 3.93 11.61
CA TYR A 64 15.22 4.24 10.25
C TYR A 64 14.27 3.74 9.16
N GLY A 65 13.40 2.82 9.51
CA GLY A 65 12.37 2.34 8.62
C GLY A 65 11.93 0.91 8.88
N ASP A 66 11.20 0.38 7.91
CA ASP A 66 10.77 -1.00 7.84
C ASP A 66 11.20 -1.54 6.48
N GLU A 67 11.51 -2.82 6.42
CA GLU A 67 11.72 -3.56 5.18
C GLU A 67 10.64 -4.64 5.08
N CYS A 68 10.12 -4.88 3.89
CA CYS A 68 9.30 -6.04 3.58
C CYS A 68 9.97 -6.85 2.47
N GLN A 69 10.09 -8.15 2.68
CA GLN A 69 10.61 -9.09 1.70
C GLN A 69 9.45 -9.84 1.07
N VAL A 70 9.35 -9.80 -0.25
CA VAL A 70 8.27 -10.44 -1.01
C VAL A 70 8.79 -11.72 -1.65
N PHE A 71 8.11 -12.83 -1.39
CA PHE A 71 8.43 -14.15 -1.90
C PHE A 71 7.29 -14.64 -2.78
N SER A 72 7.62 -15.12 -3.98
CA SER A 72 6.67 -15.81 -4.86
C SER A 72 6.68 -17.30 -4.55
N THR A 73 5.51 -17.89 -4.30
CA THR A 73 5.42 -19.34 -4.05
C THR A 73 5.47 -20.15 -5.34
N ALA A 74 5.00 -19.57 -6.45
CA ALA A 74 5.07 -20.18 -7.77
C ALA A 74 6.53 -20.48 -8.20
N ASN A 75 7.47 -19.63 -7.77
CA ASN A 75 8.89 -19.75 -8.08
C ASN A 75 9.69 -20.49 -6.99
N GLY A 76 9.10 -21.52 -6.38
CA GLY A 76 9.76 -22.32 -5.35
C GLY A 76 10.05 -21.54 -4.05
N GLY A 77 9.26 -20.51 -3.76
CA GLY A 77 9.46 -19.66 -2.59
C GLY A 77 10.62 -18.66 -2.72
N ARG A 78 11.05 -18.35 -3.95
CA ARG A 78 12.12 -17.37 -4.21
C ARG A 78 11.68 -15.96 -3.80
N GLN A 79 12.60 -15.19 -3.22
CA GLN A 79 12.40 -13.76 -3.01
C GLN A 79 12.43 -13.04 -4.36
N VAL A 80 11.35 -12.31 -4.67
CA VAL A 80 11.19 -11.57 -5.93
C VAL A 80 11.47 -10.08 -5.76
N ALA A 81 11.16 -9.52 -4.58
CA ALA A 81 11.40 -8.11 -4.30
C ALA A 81 11.74 -7.84 -2.82
N SER A 82 12.34 -6.68 -2.58
CA SER A 82 12.43 -6.03 -1.27
C SER A 82 11.79 -4.64 -1.33
N ILE A 83 11.04 -4.27 -0.31
CA ILE A 83 10.37 -2.98 -0.18
C ILE A 83 10.90 -2.28 1.06
N ASP A 84 11.56 -1.15 0.87
CA ASP A 84 12.14 -0.32 1.92
C ASP A 84 11.32 0.94 2.14
N PHE A 85 10.82 1.09 3.36
CA PHE A 85 10.06 2.27 3.79
C PHE A 85 10.98 3.20 4.57
N HIS A 86 11.43 4.28 3.93
CA HIS A 86 12.32 5.26 4.56
C HIS A 86 11.52 6.31 5.33
N THR A 87 11.91 6.58 6.58
CA THR A 87 11.27 7.63 7.39
C THR A 87 11.80 9.03 7.01
N PHE A 88 13.08 9.15 6.67
CA PHE A 88 13.72 10.45 6.42
C PHE A 88 14.80 10.37 5.32
N PRO A 89 14.66 11.05 4.17
CA PRO A 89 13.41 11.64 3.68
C PRO A 89 12.36 10.56 3.36
N PRO A 90 11.05 10.83 3.57
CA PRO A 90 9.97 9.86 3.33
C PRO A 90 9.92 9.35 1.89
N ARG A 91 10.12 8.04 1.70
CA ARG A 91 10.00 7.39 0.39
C ARG A 91 9.85 5.88 0.54
N ILE A 92 9.28 5.26 -0.47
CA ILE A 92 9.28 3.81 -0.67
C ILE A 92 10.31 3.52 -1.75
N GLU A 93 11.24 2.60 -1.48
CA GLU A 93 12.15 2.04 -2.48
C GLU A 93 11.81 0.56 -2.67
N ILE A 94 11.66 0.12 -3.92
CA ILE A 94 11.35 -1.27 -4.25
C ILE A 94 12.48 -1.81 -5.11
N ASP A 95 13.17 -2.84 -4.64
CA ASP A 95 14.23 -3.52 -5.34
C ASP A 95 13.72 -4.87 -5.88
N PHE A 96 13.65 -5.01 -7.21
CA PHE A 96 13.34 -6.28 -7.87
C PHE A 96 14.62 -7.10 -8.05
N LEU A 97 14.60 -8.34 -7.54
CA LEU A 97 15.82 -9.14 -7.41
C LEU A 97 16.19 -9.91 -8.67
N GLU A 98 15.24 -10.12 -9.58
CA GLU A 98 15.48 -10.86 -10.81
C GLU A 98 16.29 -10.04 -11.83
N ASP A 99 15.95 -8.76 -11.98
CA ASP A 99 16.52 -7.85 -12.98
C ASP A 99 17.37 -6.73 -12.36
N GLY A 100 17.47 -6.66 -11.03
CA GLY A 100 18.20 -5.62 -10.30
C GLY A 100 17.57 -4.23 -10.38
N ARG A 101 16.34 -4.12 -10.90
CA ARG A 101 15.68 -2.84 -11.12
C ARG A 101 15.16 -2.26 -9.81
N LYS A 102 15.14 -0.93 -9.74
CA LYS A 102 14.74 -0.18 -8.56
C LYS A 102 13.66 0.84 -8.87
N ILE A 103 12.58 0.83 -8.09
CA ILE A 103 11.53 1.85 -8.12
C ILE A 103 11.69 2.74 -6.89
N LYS A 104 11.51 4.06 -7.06
CA LYS A 104 11.54 5.03 -5.96
C LYS A 104 10.28 5.90 -6.00
N ILE A 105 9.43 5.75 -4.98
CA ILE A 105 8.19 6.51 -4.83
C ILE A 105 8.36 7.50 -3.68
N LYS A 106 8.34 8.80 -3.99
CA LYS A 106 8.40 9.86 -2.97
C LYS A 106 7.04 9.99 -2.28
N THR A 107 6.99 9.87 -0.95
CA THR A 107 5.71 9.88 -0.20
C THR A 107 5.38 11.22 0.46
N TYR A 108 6.31 12.18 0.44
CA TYR A 108 6.09 13.55 0.93
C TYR A 108 5.52 14.50 -0.11
N LYS A 109 5.46 14.10 -1.39
CA LYS A 109 4.90 14.91 -2.47
C LYS A 109 3.38 14.80 -2.48
N ALA A 110 2.71 15.85 -2.95
CA ALA A 110 1.26 15.85 -3.18
C ALA A 110 0.85 14.80 -4.23
N LEU A 111 1.69 14.54 -5.22
CA LEU A 111 1.53 13.49 -6.22
C LEU A 111 2.57 12.39 -5.97
N ARG A 112 2.09 11.17 -5.72
CA ARG A 112 2.93 9.98 -5.56
C ARG A 112 2.97 9.23 -6.88
N GLU A 113 4.09 9.33 -7.59
CA GLU A 113 4.25 8.84 -8.94
C GLU A 113 5.50 7.95 -9.10
N TYR A 114 5.48 7.09 -10.11
CA TYR A 114 6.68 6.39 -10.60
C TYR A 114 6.51 6.02 -12.08
N GLU A 115 7.64 5.74 -12.74
CA GLU A 115 7.66 5.29 -14.13
C GLU A 115 7.52 3.76 -14.18
N ALA A 116 6.41 3.26 -14.73
CA ALA A 116 6.22 1.83 -14.94
C ALA A 116 6.85 1.39 -16.28
N PRO A 117 7.41 0.18 -16.36
CA PRO A 117 7.96 -0.34 -17.61
C PRO A 117 6.88 -0.65 -18.64
N GLY A 118 7.31 -0.81 -19.89
CA GLY A 118 6.43 -1.14 -21.00
C GLY A 118 5.61 0.06 -21.48
N PHE A 119 4.36 -0.20 -21.86
CA PHE A 119 3.48 0.81 -22.45
C PHE A 119 2.66 1.62 -21.43
N LEU A 120 2.82 1.35 -20.13
CA LEU A 120 2.03 1.97 -19.07
C LEU A 120 2.46 3.41 -18.76
N GLY A 121 3.75 3.72 -18.96
CA GLY A 121 4.31 5.06 -18.74
C GLY A 121 4.23 5.53 -17.28
N PRO A 122 4.08 6.85 -17.04
CA PRO A 122 4.02 7.38 -15.69
C PRO A 122 2.72 7.00 -15.00
N LEU A 123 2.83 6.41 -13.82
CA LEU A 123 1.70 6.03 -12.97
C LEU A 123 1.68 6.86 -11.70
N HIS A 124 0.48 7.24 -11.26
CA HIS A 124 0.29 8.02 -10.04
C HIS A 124 -0.83 7.45 -9.16
N TRP A 125 -0.65 7.57 -7.85
CA TRP A 125 -1.68 7.21 -6.89
C TRP A 125 -2.70 8.34 -6.72
N LYS A 126 -3.98 7.98 -6.70
CA LYS A 126 -5.12 8.83 -6.31
C LYS A 126 -5.84 8.15 -5.14
N ALA A 127 -6.10 8.87 -4.05
CA ALA A 127 -6.94 8.33 -2.98
C ALA A 127 -8.42 8.43 -3.36
N THR A 128 -9.18 7.37 -3.11
CA THR A 128 -10.59 7.26 -3.52
C THR A 128 -11.55 7.05 -2.36
N GLY A 129 -11.03 6.77 -1.17
CA GLY A 129 -11.82 6.66 0.03
C GLY A 129 -10.90 6.48 1.22
N MET A 130 -10.98 7.33 2.22
CA MET A 130 -10.22 7.14 3.45
C MET A 130 -11.03 7.56 4.65
N VAL A 131 -11.09 6.65 5.63
CA VAL A 131 -11.60 6.91 6.96
C VAL A 131 -10.39 7.03 7.88
N ALA A 132 -10.37 8.08 8.71
CA ALA A 132 -9.30 8.25 9.69
C ALA A 132 -9.29 7.03 10.62
N TYR A 133 -8.13 6.35 10.70
CA TYR A 133 -7.96 5.12 11.47
C TYR A 133 -8.92 3.97 11.10
N GLY A 134 -9.38 3.93 9.84
CA GLY A 134 -10.26 2.87 9.36
C GLY A 134 -9.93 2.45 7.93
N LYS A 135 -10.94 2.05 7.17
CA LYS A 135 -10.76 1.65 5.78
C LYS A 135 -10.13 2.74 4.92
N ALA A 136 -9.36 2.31 3.94
CA ALA A 136 -8.74 3.20 2.98
C ALA A 136 -8.63 2.54 1.60
N SER A 137 -8.70 3.33 0.54
CA SER A 137 -8.58 2.88 -0.83
C SER A 137 -7.87 3.89 -1.72
N TRP A 138 -7.11 3.36 -2.67
CA TRP A 138 -6.35 4.10 -3.66
C TRP A 138 -6.50 3.46 -5.03
N GLU A 139 -6.38 4.29 -6.04
CA GLU A 139 -6.25 3.90 -7.44
C GLU A 139 -4.86 4.29 -7.93
N LEU A 140 -4.17 3.37 -8.59
CA LEU A 140 -2.99 3.66 -9.40
C LEU A 140 -3.47 3.88 -10.83
N ARG A 141 -3.22 5.07 -11.37
CA ARG A 141 -3.72 5.51 -12.67
C ARG A 141 -2.59 5.95 -13.57
N SER A 142 -2.74 5.72 -14.86
CA SER A 142 -2.06 6.50 -15.89
C SER A 142 -2.83 7.81 -16.10
N ASP A 143 -2.41 8.62 -17.08
CA ASP A 143 -3.14 9.84 -17.46
C ASP A 143 -4.61 9.59 -17.86
N THR A 144 -4.91 8.39 -18.35
CA THR A 144 -6.22 8.07 -18.95
C THR A 144 -6.92 6.89 -18.29
N ASP A 145 -6.18 5.96 -17.70
CA ASP A 145 -6.71 4.65 -17.35
C ASP A 145 -6.48 4.29 -15.88
N LEU A 146 -7.42 3.53 -15.32
CA LEU A 146 -7.23 2.81 -14.08
C LEU A 146 -6.34 1.59 -14.36
N VAL A 147 -5.26 1.45 -13.59
CA VAL A 147 -4.33 0.32 -13.71
C VAL A 147 -4.51 -0.66 -12.56
N LEU A 148 -4.46 -0.13 -11.34
CA LEU A 148 -4.56 -0.92 -10.11
C LEU A 148 -5.49 -0.22 -9.12
N GLN A 149 -6.22 -0.97 -8.32
CA GLN A 149 -6.91 -0.47 -7.15
C GLN A 149 -6.45 -1.26 -5.93
N VAL A 150 -6.23 -0.54 -4.84
CA VAL A 150 -5.82 -1.11 -3.56
C VAL A 150 -6.80 -0.64 -2.50
N SER A 151 -7.24 -1.55 -1.64
CA SER A 151 -8.07 -1.20 -0.48
C SER A 151 -7.65 -1.97 0.76
N VAL A 152 -7.84 -1.36 1.93
CA VAL A 152 -7.65 -1.92 3.26
C VAL A 152 -8.96 -1.81 4.02
N ASP A 153 -9.33 -2.85 4.75
CA ASP A 153 -10.55 -2.89 5.56
C ASP A 153 -10.41 -2.12 6.88
N ASP A 154 -11.52 -1.96 7.61
CA ASP A 154 -11.53 -1.24 8.90
C ASP A 154 -10.72 -1.96 10.00
N SER A 155 -10.48 -3.27 9.86
CA SER A 155 -9.64 -4.02 10.79
C SER A 155 -8.14 -3.76 10.59
N HIS A 156 -7.78 -3.16 9.45
CA HIS A 156 -6.40 -3.03 8.95
C HIS A 156 -5.67 -4.37 8.81
N ALA A 157 -6.33 -5.52 8.99
CA ALA A 157 -5.73 -6.83 8.85
C ALA A 157 -5.77 -7.28 7.38
N ASN A 158 -6.81 -6.90 6.65
CA ASN A 158 -7.07 -7.39 5.31
C ASN A 158 -7.06 -6.27 4.28
N GLY A 159 -6.87 -6.68 3.03
CA GLY A 159 -6.95 -5.77 1.90
C GLY A 159 -7.24 -6.51 0.60
N VAL A 160 -7.45 -5.74 -0.45
CA VAL A 160 -7.68 -6.25 -1.79
C VAL A 160 -6.83 -5.44 -2.76
N ILE A 161 -6.17 -6.14 -3.68
CA ILE A 161 -5.48 -5.58 -4.83
C ILE A 161 -6.24 -6.04 -6.07
N LYS A 162 -6.70 -5.10 -6.89
CA LYS A 162 -7.42 -5.36 -8.15
C LYS A 162 -6.63 -4.77 -9.31
N LEU A 163 -6.33 -5.58 -10.31
CA LEU A 163 -5.66 -5.19 -11.54
C LEU A 163 -6.69 -5.07 -12.67
N TYR A 164 -6.66 -3.97 -13.42
CA TYR A 164 -7.64 -3.68 -14.47
C TYR A 164 -7.06 -3.71 -15.88
N LYS A 165 -5.73 -3.79 -16.02
CA LYS A 165 -5.05 -3.88 -17.31
C LYS A 165 -4.82 -5.32 -17.72
N ASP A 166 -5.22 -5.65 -18.95
CA ASP A 166 -4.98 -6.94 -19.59
C ASP A 166 -3.68 -6.94 -20.39
N LYS A 167 -3.25 -8.14 -20.84
CA LYS A 167 -2.10 -8.34 -21.74
C LYS A 167 -0.80 -7.70 -21.25
N LEU A 168 -0.66 -7.57 -19.94
CA LEU A 168 0.59 -7.24 -19.31
C LEU A 168 1.48 -8.47 -19.33
N ASP A 169 2.78 -8.28 -19.55
CA ASP A 169 3.73 -9.35 -19.31
C ASP A 169 3.82 -9.68 -17.81
N ASP A 170 4.31 -10.87 -17.49
CA ASP A 170 4.38 -11.37 -16.12
C ASP A 170 5.22 -10.46 -15.20
N ARG A 171 6.25 -9.81 -15.76
CA ARG A 171 7.14 -8.92 -15.01
C ARG A 171 6.46 -7.60 -14.64
N VAL A 172 5.73 -6.99 -15.58
CA VAL A 172 4.91 -5.79 -15.32
C VAL A 172 3.79 -6.12 -14.34
N THR A 173 3.19 -7.30 -14.47
CA THR A 173 2.16 -7.78 -13.53
C THR A 173 2.72 -7.91 -12.12
N GLU A 174 3.82 -8.65 -11.93
CA GLU A 174 4.45 -8.82 -10.62
C GLU A 174 4.86 -7.47 -10.01
N GLU A 175 5.38 -6.55 -10.83
CA GLU A 175 5.68 -5.21 -10.36
C GLU A 175 4.47 -4.46 -9.82
N LEU A 176 3.36 -4.44 -10.57
CA LEU A 176 2.15 -3.76 -10.14
C LEU A 176 1.61 -4.37 -8.84
N LEU A 177 1.72 -5.69 -8.68
CA LEU A 177 1.35 -6.37 -7.44
C LEU A 177 2.25 -5.95 -6.28
N VAL A 178 3.57 -5.94 -6.44
CA VAL A 178 4.53 -5.49 -5.41
C VAL A 178 4.33 -4.01 -5.07
N VAL A 179 4.07 -3.17 -6.06
CA VAL A 179 3.71 -1.76 -5.87
C VAL A 179 2.41 -1.62 -5.08
N GLY A 180 1.39 -2.43 -5.38
CA GLY A 180 0.16 -2.49 -4.60
C GLY A 180 0.37 -2.92 -3.15
N MET A 181 1.18 -3.96 -2.92
CA MET A 181 1.57 -4.41 -1.58
C MET A 181 2.27 -3.29 -0.80
N SER A 182 3.16 -2.54 -1.46
CA SER A 182 3.89 -1.44 -0.83
C SER A 182 2.96 -0.33 -0.32
N GLN A 183 1.88 -0.04 -1.07
CA GLN A 183 0.89 0.96 -0.67
C GLN A 183 0.10 0.51 0.56
N ILE A 184 -0.27 -0.77 0.64
CA ILE A 184 -0.93 -1.35 1.83
C ILE A 184 0.01 -1.27 3.04
N GLU A 185 1.25 -1.73 2.89
CA GLU A 185 2.21 -1.79 4.00
C GLU A 185 2.60 -0.41 4.52
N GLU A 186 2.78 0.58 3.63
CA GLU A 186 3.06 1.96 4.04
C GLU A 186 1.88 2.54 4.83
N TYR A 187 0.64 2.31 4.40
CA TYR A 187 -0.54 2.73 5.14
C TYR A 187 -0.58 2.12 6.55
N LYS A 188 -0.41 0.79 6.64
CA LYS A 188 -0.40 0.09 7.93
C LYS A 188 0.76 0.54 8.82
N ARG A 189 1.93 0.81 8.23
CA ARG A 189 3.09 1.36 8.95
C ARG A 189 2.78 2.71 9.55
N MET A 190 2.15 3.61 8.80
CA MET A 190 1.80 4.94 9.28
C MET A 190 0.80 4.89 10.43
N ILE A 191 -0.20 3.99 10.39
CA ILE A 191 -1.11 3.78 11.52
C ILE A 191 -0.35 3.29 12.78
N ARG A 192 0.63 2.41 12.62
CA ARG A 192 1.44 1.92 13.76
C ARG A 192 2.32 2.99 14.40
N LEU A 193 2.83 3.93 13.59
CA LEU A 193 3.69 5.02 14.07
C LEU A 193 2.90 6.13 14.77
N ASP A 194 1.60 6.25 14.49
CA ASP A 194 0.70 7.20 15.11
C ASP A 194 -0.61 6.50 15.51
N PRO A 195 -0.57 5.59 16.51
CA PRO A 195 -1.77 4.90 16.96
C PRO A 195 -2.78 5.94 17.44
N PRO A 196 -4.10 5.73 17.25
CA PRO A 196 -5.09 6.61 17.85
C PRO A 196 -4.86 6.58 19.36
N LEU A 197 -4.27 7.66 19.89
CA LEU A 197 -4.34 7.95 21.31
C LEU A 197 -5.81 7.84 21.65
N PHE A 198 -6.13 6.90 22.54
CA PHE A 198 -7.41 6.83 23.20
C PHE A 198 -7.89 8.27 23.47
N GLN A 199 -9.16 8.52 23.19
CA GLN A 199 -9.94 9.50 23.95
C GLN A 199 -9.86 9.11 25.43
N ALA A 200 -8.69 9.29 26.05
CA ALA A 200 -8.59 9.45 27.47
C ALA A 200 -9.15 10.86 27.69
N ASP A 201 -10.35 10.89 28.25
CA ASP A 201 -10.91 12.07 28.90
C ASP A 201 -9.77 12.87 29.50
N ARG A 202 -9.64 14.14 29.09
CA ARG A 202 -8.86 15.07 29.90
C ARG A 202 -9.53 15.05 31.27
N PRO A 203 -8.89 14.58 32.36
CA PRO A 203 -9.45 14.85 33.67
C PRO A 203 -9.54 16.37 33.78
N GLY A 204 -10.75 16.84 34.04
CA GLY A 204 -11.03 18.26 34.20
C GLY A 204 -10.01 18.88 35.14
N LYS A 205 -9.57 20.10 34.79
CA LYS A 205 -8.91 20.97 35.76
C LYS A 205 -9.85 21.08 36.96
N VAL A 206 -9.55 20.37 38.04
CA VAL A 206 -10.12 20.68 39.34
C VAL A 206 -9.44 21.97 39.75
N ASN A 207 -10.15 23.09 39.59
CA ASN A 207 -9.86 24.29 40.36
C ASN A 207 -10.10 23.93 41.81
N VAL A 208 -9.04 23.81 42.58
CA VAL A 208 -9.11 23.95 44.04
C VAL A 208 -8.56 25.34 44.33
N GLU A 209 -9.46 26.31 44.38
CA GLU A 209 -9.26 27.51 45.20
C GLU A 209 -9.79 27.17 46.60
N ALA A 210 -8.90 27.21 47.58
CA ALA A 210 -9.13 27.64 48.96
C ALA A 210 -7.78 27.89 49.63
#